data_AF-A0A9E1H6M5-F1
#
_entry.id   AF-A0A9E1H6M5-F1
#
_cell.length_a   1.000
_cell.length_b   1.000
_cell.length_c   1.000
_cell.angle_alpha   90.00
_cell.angle_beta   90.00
_cell.angle_gamma   90.00
#
_symmetry.space_group_name_H-M   'P 1'
#
loop_
_entity.id
_entity.type
_entity.pdbx_description
1 polymer ?
#
loop_
_entity_poly.entity_id
_entity_poly.type
_entity_poly.pdbx_seq_one_letter_code
_entity_poly.pdbx_strand_id
1 'polypeptide(L)'
;MRFFLRYLSLEGKKSLIAARKSMVKFIVMLLLIAGGSLAVSLVMRDAGVFQTAEIGVVIPEDEAQTKMVAQFISAMDSVKSVCHFQYLDQGEAMASLEEGTLDAVLSLPEQFYEDVDSGKNTPATIYFPENAPLNTRVFGELVTDGVSLLRTAEAGVYAAYDTAQIYQTEISRDQIGDVISGLYIYEAFDRTSVFQKNVYSSLGKADLYQYYFSAAVLLLLLMMGVNYGYLYQKQSRAVEEKIRIYGIGEGKNALIKVFLMTVPLWLVGILVYAAGCLVSGKLHLSFLWFDREVLPGTLLLAAVIAAYFQLIYTISGESTRGTIVLLAVNVFQIMASGVVIPTAYLPELFGKIGTFFPLTFWDSYYLKLLFFGIKGQETRQLILMFAVFFAASVLWAKAAGNFGKVEREEHKKGGSLTVGGFGKSALFKWYFLQLKAWLKRGTSLLLLASMFFVVWFAGQISMPQSDNVTVGIVETDGAHGKEVLQHLTQRESLFSFVMYDSKEALQEDVIAGKLECGFYFSNNFEKKFEHEKLKNSVSYLCTPLTTKGEVARETFYAALFEVYGAQML
;
A
#
# COMPACT_ATOMS: atom_id res chain seq x y z
N MET A 1 -49.36 -14.30 -3.53
CA MET A 1 -48.57 -13.70 -2.42
C MET A 1 -48.32 -14.68 -1.26
N ARG A 2 -49.34 -15.38 -0.73
CA ARG A 2 -49.19 -16.30 0.42
C ARG A 2 -48.17 -17.43 0.23
N PHE A 3 -48.11 -18.05 -0.96
CA PHE A 3 -47.14 -19.12 -1.26
C PHE A 3 -45.70 -18.62 -1.35
N PHE A 4 -45.47 -17.44 -1.92
CA PHE A 4 -44.14 -16.80 -1.99
C PHE A 4 -43.60 -16.52 -0.59
N LEU A 5 -44.43 -15.92 0.29
CA LEU A 5 -44.05 -15.65 1.69
C LEU A 5 -43.79 -16.94 2.48
N ARG A 6 -44.57 -18.01 2.24
CA ARG A 6 -44.32 -19.33 2.86
C ARG A 6 -43.02 -19.95 2.37
N TYR A 7 -42.72 -19.87 1.07
CA TYR A 7 -41.47 -20.37 0.50
C TYR A 7 -40.27 -19.61 1.06
N LEU A 8 -40.35 -18.27 1.12
CA LEU A 8 -39.34 -17.42 1.74
C LEU A 8 -39.11 -17.79 3.22
N SER A 9 -40.17 -18.02 3.99
CA SER A 9 -40.06 -18.46 5.39
C SER A 9 -39.38 -19.84 5.52
N LEU A 10 -39.68 -20.77 4.62
CA LEU A 10 -39.06 -22.10 4.61
C LEU A 10 -37.57 -22.05 4.27
N GLU A 11 -37.18 -21.31 3.23
CA GLU A 11 -35.77 -21.12 2.92
C GLU A 11 -35.04 -20.31 3.99
N GLY A 12 -35.69 -19.32 4.60
CA GLY A 12 -35.16 -18.58 5.74
C GLY A 12 -34.88 -19.47 6.95
N LYS A 13 -35.79 -20.42 7.28
CA LYS A 13 -35.55 -21.41 8.34
C LYS A 13 -34.36 -22.33 8.01
N LYS A 14 -34.24 -22.78 6.76
CA LYS A 14 -33.06 -23.56 6.31
C LYS A 14 -31.77 -22.75 6.44
N SER A 15 -31.81 -21.46 6.07
CA SER A 15 -30.69 -20.54 6.21
C SER A 15 -30.24 -20.38 7.65
N LEU A 16 -31.17 -20.22 8.59
CA LEU A 16 -30.86 -20.10 10.01
C LEU A 16 -30.19 -21.36 10.58
N ILE A 17 -30.68 -22.55 10.19
CA ILE A 17 -30.09 -23.83 10.60
C ILE A 17 -28.69 -24.00 10.00
N ALA A 18 -28.52 -23.64 8.73
CA ALA A 18 -27.23 -23.67 8.06
C ALA A 18 -26.23 -22.68 8.70
N ALA A 19 -26.66 -21.45 8.99
CA ALA A 19 -25.86 -20.44 9.67
C ALA A 19 -25.36 -20.92 11.03
N ARG A 20 -26.24 -21.54 11.84
CA ARG A 20 -25.85 -22.15 13.12
C ARG A 20 -24.78 -23.23 12.96
N LYS A 21 -24.93 -24.12 11.97
CA LYS A 21 -23.93 -25.18 11.68
C LYS A 21 -22.62 -24.62 11.11
N SER A 22 -22.67 -23.43 10.52
CA SER A 22 -21.53 -22.78 9.88
C SER A 22 -20.81 -21.78 10.78
N MET A 23 -21.26 -21.55 12.02
CA MET A 23 -20.63 -20.59 12.94
C MET A 23 -19.15 -20.90 13.20
N VAL A 24 -18.78 -22.17 13.39
CA VAL A 24 -17.37 -22.55 13.59
C VAL A 24 -16.54 -22.19 12.37
N LYS A 25 -17.05 -22.47 11.15
CA LYS A 25 -16.37 -22.11 9.90
C LYS A 25 -16.21 -20.60 9.76
N PHE A 26 -17.23 -19.85 10.17
CA PHE A 26 -17.21 -18.39 10.15
C PHE A 26 -16.14 -17.81 11.09
N ILE A 27 -16.05 -18.32 12.33
CA ILE A 27 -15.03 -17.88 13.29
C ILE A 27 -13.61 -18.19 12.78
N VAL A 28 -13.38 -19.40 12.27
CA VAL A 28 -12.08 -19.79 11.69
C VAL A 28 -11.72 -18.90 10.50
N MET A 29 -12.68 -18.62 9.62
CA MET A 29 -12.48 -17.75 8.46
C MET A 29 -12.17 -16.30 8.88
N LEU A 30 -12.86 -15.78 9.90
CA LEU A 30 -12.59 -14.45 10.44
C LEU A 30 -11.19 -14.36 11.03
N LEU A 31 -10.76 -15.38 11.80
CA LEU A 31 -9.40 -15.45 12.36
C LEU A 31 -8.33 -15.54 11.27
N LEU A 32 -8.57 -16.31 10.20
CA LEU A 32 -7.64 -16.40 9.07
C LEU A 32 -7.51 -15.08 8.32
N ILE A 33 -8.62 -14.38 8.08
CA ILE A 33 -8.59 -13.08 7.39
C ILE A 33 -7.95 -12.02 8.27
N ALA A 34 -8.31 -11.95 9.56
CA ALA A 34 -7.72 -11.01 10.50
C ALA A 34 -6.21 -11.26 10.71
N GLY A 35 -5.81 -12.53 10.84
CA GLY A 35 -4.41 -12.92 10.94
C GLY A 35 -3.64 -12.64 9.65
N GLY A 36 -4.25 -12.93 8.49
CA GLY A 36 -3.66 -12.65 7.17
C GLY A 36 -3.49 -11.15 6.92
N SER A 37 -4.51 -10.33 7.21
CA SER A 37 -4.41 -8.87 7.07
C SER A 37 -3.39 -8.27 8.04
N LEU A 38 -3.31 -8.78 9.28
CA LEU A 38 -2.29 -8.34 10.24
C LEU A 38 -0.89 -8.72 9.74
N ALA A 39 -0.68 -9.95 9.27
CA ALA A 39 0.60 -10.39 8.75
C ALA A 39 1.05 -9.54 7.55
N VAL A 40 0.16 -9.31 6.58
CA VAL A 40 0.47 -8.45 5.42
C VAL A 40 0.73 -7.01 5.87
N SER A 41 -0.06 -6.46 6.80
CA SER A 41 0.16 -5.12 7.34
C SER A 41 1.48 -5.00 8.09
N LEU A 42 1.94 -6.05 8.79
CA LEU A 42 3.24 -6.06 9.47
C LEU A 42 4.38 -6.14 8.45
N VAL A 43 4.29 -7.03 7.46
CA VAL A 43 5.31 -7.12 6.39
C VAL A 43 5.40 -5.80 5.61
N MET A 44 4.26 -5.18 5.30
CA MET A 44 4.23 -3.88 4.61
C MET A 44 4.73 -2.73 5.49
N ARG A 45 4.54 -2.82 6.81
CA ARG A 45 5.11 -1.87 7.76
C ARG A 45 6.62 -2.04 7.83
N ASP A 46 7.13 -3.26 7.94
CA ASP A 46 8.57 -3.52 7.98
C ASP A 46 9.25 -3.15 6.65
N ALA A 47 8.56 -3.33 5.51
CA ALA A 47 9.04 -2.88 4.21
C ALA A 47 9.04 -1.34 4.04
N GLY A 48 8.22 -0.62 4.81
CA GLY A 48 8.02 0.83 4.71
C GLY A 48 8.51 1.63 5.93
N VAL A 49 9.21 1.01 6.88
CA VAL A 49 9.79 1.69 8.05
C VAL A 49 11.29 1.56 7.98
N PHE A 50 11.96 2.69 7.73
CA PHE A 50 13.39 2.79 7.92
C PHE A 50 13.68 2.79 9.42
N GLN A 51 14.57 1.90 9.84
CA GLN A 51 15.03 1.86 11.22
C GLN A 51 15.99 3.03 11.41
N THR A 52 15.64 3.96 12.30
CA THR A 52 16.47 5.11 12.61
C THR A 52 17.80 4.65 13.18
N ALA A 53 18.91 5.22 12.69
CA ALA A 53 20.23 4.96 13.21
C ALA A 53 20.39 5.54 14.62
N GLU A 54 20.94 4.78 15.57
CA GLU A 54 21.27 5.26 16.90
C GLU A 54 22.66 5.86 16.90
N ILE A 55 22.77 7.16 17.18
CA ILE A 55 24.02 7.90 17.00
C ILE A 55 24.46 8.50 18.33
N GLY A 56 25.67 8.13 18.76
CA GLY A 56 26.33 8.74 19.91
C GLY A 56 26.86 10.11 19.54
N VAL A 57 26.47 11.16 20.26
CA VAL A 57 27.03 12.50 20.11
C VAL A 57 27.84 12.83 21.35
N VAL A 58 29.14 13.01 21.16
CA VAL A 58 30.08 13.38 22.22
C VAL A 58 30.28 14.89 22.14
N ILE A 59 29.80 15.61 23.17
CA ILE A 59 29.94 17.06 23.32
C ILE A 59 30.82 17.31 24.55
N PRO A 60 31.87 18.14 24.46
CA PRO A 60 32.67 18.55 25.63
C PRO A 60 31.81 19.19 26.73
N GLU A 61 32.11 18.92 28.01
CA GLU A 61 31.26 19.27 29.16
C GLU A 61 31.04 20.79 29.36
N ASP A 62 31.95 21.65 28.86
CA ASP A 62 31.94 23.10 29.11
C ASP A 62 31.08 23.94 28.12
N GLU A 63 30.37 23.32 27.17
CA GLU A 63 29.61 24.04 26.13
C GLU A 63 28.08 23.86 26.22
N ALA A 64 27.44 24.51 27.20
CA ALA A 64 25.98 24.47 27.38
C ALA A 64 25.18 24.99 26.15
N GLN A 65 25.75 25.90 25.35
CA GLN A 65 25.13 26.42 24.13
C GLN A 65 25.12 25.38 23.00
N THR A 66 26.21 24.61 22.86
CA THR A 66 26.35 23.54 21.86
C THR A 66 25.33 22.43 22.07
N LYS A 67 25.02 22.11 23.34
CA LYS A 67 23.97 21.14 23.68
C LYS A 67 22.57 21.59 23.25
N MET A 68 22.27 22.90 23.33
CA MET A 68 20.98 23.44 22.89
C MET A 68 20.83 23.41 21.37
N VAL A 69 21.89 23.76 20.63
CA VAL A 69 21.91 23.71 19.15
C VAL A 69 21.80 22.27 18.65
N ALA A 70 22.53 21.33 19.27
CA ALA A 70 22.45 19.91 18.93
C ALA A 70 21.03 19.35 19.17
N GLN A 71 20.38 19.74 20.27
CA GLN A 71 18.98 19.38 20.54
C GLN A 71 18.02 19.95 19.48
N PHE A 72 18.25 21.19 19.03
CA PHE A 72 17.45 21.79 17.96
C PHE A 72 17.63 21.05 16.62
N ILE A 73 18.87 20.72 16.25
CA ILE A 73 19.17 19.93 15.03
C ILE A 73 18.53 18.54 15.12
N SER A 74 18.63 17.88 16.26
CA SER A 74 17.97 16.59 16.51
C SER A 74 16.43 16.67 16.40
N ALA A 75 15.87 17.87 16.54
CA ALA A 75 14.44 18.10 16.45
C ALA A 75 13.94 18.30 15.01
N MET A 76 14.83 18.44 14.02
CA MET A 76 14.47 18.65 12.62
C MET A 76 13.91 17.37 11.98
N ASP A 77 12.90 17.49 11.12
CA ASP A 77 12.21 16.33 10.52
C ASP A 77 13.14 15.45 9.66
N SER A 78 14.07 16.05 8.90
CA SER A 78 15.08 15.32 8.11
C SER A 78 16.05 14.51 8.98
N VAL A 79 16.30 14.94 10.23
CA VAL A 79 17.19 14.25 11.18
C VAL A 79 16.42 13.18 11.94
N LYS A 80 15.23 13.50 12.47
CA LYS A 80 14.34 12.56 13.18
C LYS A 80 13.92 11.36 12.34
N SER A 81 13.76 11.54 11.03
CA SER A 81 13.39 10.47 10.12
C SER A 81 14.53 9.46 9.89
N VAL A 82 15.76 9.83 10.21
CA VAL A 82 16.97 9.06 9.87
C VAL A 82 17.69 8.54 11.11
N CYS A 83 17.73 9.31 12.19
CA CYS A 83 18.55 8.97 13.35
C CYS A 83 17.97 9.49 14.67
N HIS A 84 18.38 8.83 15.75
CA HIS A 84 18.16 9.26 17.12
C HIS A 84 19.52 9.57 17.76
N PHE A 85 19.64 10.75 18.38
CA PHE A 85 20.87 11.16 19.04
C PHE A 85 20.85 10.78 20.51
N GLN A 86 21.91 10.09 20.94
CA GLN A 86 22.21 9.79 22.33
C GLN A 86 23.45 10.58 22.72
N TYR A 87 23.34 11.44 23.72
CA TYR A 87 24.47 12.23 24.21
C TYR A 87 25.20 11.43 25.28
N LEU A 88 26.46 11.09 24.99
CA LEU A 88 27.26 10.16 25.80
C LEU A 88 28.67 10.71 25.96
N ASP A 89 29.35 10.28 27.02
CA ASP A 89 30.77 10.56 27.20
C ASP A 89 31.60 9.76 26.19
N GLN A 90 32.78 10.27 25.82
CA GLN A 90 33.61 9.68 24.77
C GLN A 90 33.88 8.19 24.98
N GLY A 91 34.21 7.79 26.21
CA GLY A 91 34.48 6.38 26.55
C GLY A 91 33.25 5.48 26.42
N GLU A 92 32.08 5.96 26.83
CA GLU A 92 30.81 5.22 26.75
C GLU A 92 30.30 5.11 25.30
N ALA A 93 30.44 6.20 24.53
CA ALA A 93 30.06 6.22 23.11
C ALA A 93 30.88 5.23 22.28
N MET A 94 32.21 5.18 22.47
CA MET A 94 33.07 4.25 21.75
C MET A 94 32.83 2.79 22.14
N ALA A 95 32.64 2.52 23.44
CA ALA A 95 32.29 1.16 23.89
C ALA A 95 30.93 0.69 23.32
N SER A 96 29.95 1.60 23.26
CA SER A 96 28.62 1.33 22.70
C SER A 96 28.66 1.13 21.17
N LEU A 97 29.57 1.80 20.47
CA LEU A 97 29.83 1.57 19.04
C LEU A 97 30.46 0.18 18.80
N GLU A 98 31.39 -0.25 19.66
CA GLU A 98 32.01 -1.58 19.56
C GLU A 98 31.03 -2.72 19.90
N GLU A 99 30.14 -2.51 20.88
CA GLU A 99 29.11 -3.48 21.25
C GLU A 99 27.99 -3.59 20.19
N GLY A 100 27.89 -2.60 19.30
CA GLY A 100 26.88 -2.52 18.24
C GLY A 100 25.52 -2.00 18.74
N THR A 101 25.49 -1.29 19.88
CA THR A 101 24.30 -0.61 20.38
C THR A 101 24.13 0.77 19.75
N LEU A 102 25.22 1.39 19.28
CA LEU A 102 25.23 2.59 18.43
C LEU A 102 25.68 2.25 17.01
N ASP A 103 25.09 2.91 16.03
CA ASP A 103 25.39 2.76 14.62
C ASP A 103 26.53 3.68 14.15
N ALA A 104 26.71 4.83 14.81
CA ALA A 104 27.81 5.77 14.56
C ALA A 104 28.08 6.65 15.78
N VAL A 105 29.28 7.24 15.85
CA VAL A 105 29.64 8.22 16.88
C VAL A 105 30.13 9.51 16.22
N LEU A 106 29.45 10.62 16.52
CA LEU A 106 29.89 11.98 16.20
C LEU A 106 30.69 12.53 17.40
N SER A 107 31.98 12.74 17.19
CA SER A 107 32.87 13.32 18.19
C SER A 107 33.21 14.76 17.83
N LEU A 108 32.76 15.70 18.65
CA LEU A 108 33.14 17.11 18.53
C LEU A 108 34.38 17.36 19.39
N PRO A 109 35.46 17.93 18.84
CA PRO A 109 36.66 18.26 19.61
C PRO A 109 36.40 19.41 20.60
N GLU A 110 37.27 19.54 21.60
CA GLU A 110 37.28 20.71 22.49
C GLU A 110 37.47 21.99 21.67
N GLN A 111 36.81 23.09 22.07
CA GLN A 111 36.88 24.39 21.40
C GLN A 111 36.34 24.42 19.96
N PHE A 112 35.64 23.37 19.50
CA PHE A 112 35.08 23.32 18.15
C PHE A 112 34.23 24.55 17.82
N TYR A 113 33.41 25.03 18.76
CA TYR A 113 32.59 26.22 18.55
C TYR A 113 33.42 27.50 18.44
N GLU A 114 34.39 27.71 19.34
CA GLU A 114 35.30 28.87 19.30
C GLU A 114 36.15 28.89 18.03
N ASP A 115 36.56 27.71 17.55
CA ASP A 115 37.33 27.58 16.32
C ASP A 115 36.47 27.89 15.09
N VAL A 116 35.20 27.45 15.05
CA VAL A 116 34.25 27.84 13.99
C VAL A 116 34.01 29.36 14.01
N ASP A 117 33.79 29.97 15.17
CA ASP A 117 33.57 31.41 15.31
C ASP A 117 34.82 32.25 14.95
N SER A 118 36.01 31.74 15.27
CA SER A 118 37.29 32.41 14.96
C SER A 118 37.85 32.09 13.56
N GLY A 119 37.15 31.27 12.77
CA GLY A 119 37.56 30.89 11.41
C GLY A 119 38.72 29.90 11.34
N LYS A 120 39.00 29.16 12.42
CA LYS A 120 39.94 28.04 12.45
C LYS A 120 39.24 26.74 12.05
N ASN A 121 39.84 26.03 11.11
CA ASN A 121 39.28 24.77 10.60
C ASN A 121 39.66 23.60 11.51
N THR A 122 38.86 23.38 12.55
CA THR A 122 38.99 22.23 13.45
C THR A 122 38.03 21.11 13.02
N PRO A 123 38.52 19.91 12.67
CA PRO A 123 37.68 18.87 12.08
C PRO A 123 36.81 18.15 13.13
N ALA A 124 35.50 18.11 12.90
CA ALA A 124 34.62 17.15 13.58
C ALA A 124 34.84 15.73 13.00
N THR A 125 34.86 14.72 13.86
CA THR A 125 35.14 13.33 13.44
C THR A 125 33.91 12.46 13.63
N ILE A 126 33.60 11.64 12.62
CA ILE A 126 32.50 10.67 12.67
C ILE A 126 33.07 9.28 12.52
N TYR A 127 32.75 8.42 13.47
CA TYR A 127 33.19 7.03 13.51
C TYR A 127 32.06 6.14 13.02
N PHE A 128 32.36 5.35 11.99
CA PHE A 128 31.46 4.35 11.41
C PHE A 128 32.05 2.95 11.63
N PRO A 129 31.22 1.93 11.85
CA PRO A 129 31.69 0.55 11.84
C PRO A 129 32.14 0.15 10.42
N GLU A 130 33.13 -0.73 10.30
CA GLU A 130 33.70 -1.14 8.99
C GLU A 130 32.64 -1.67 8.01
N ASN A 131 31.62 -2.36 8.51
CA ASN A 131 30.47 -2.84 7.74
C ASN A 131 29.20 -2.09 8.15
N ALA A 132 29.12 -0.80 7.81
CA ALA A 132 27.97 0.03 8.12
C ALA A 132 26.70 -0.42 7.35
N PRO A 133 25.59 -0.71 8.07
CA PRO A 133 24.32 -1.01 7.41
C PRO A 133 23.84 0.21 6.61
N LEU A 134 22.90 -0.01 5.68
CA LEU A 134 22.42 1.05 4.79
C LEU A 134 21.95 2.29 5.56
N ASN A 135 21.26 2.11 6.68
CA ASN A 135 20.69 3.22 7.44
C ASN A 135 21.75 4.16 8.00
N THR A 136 22.88 3.59 8.46
CA THR A 136 24.05 4.34 8.90
C THR A 136 24.72 5.08 7.73
N ARG A 137 24.76 4.48 6.54
CA ARG A 137 25.27 5.15 5.34
C ARG A 137 24.37 6.29 4.86
N VAL A 138 23.04 6.15 5.00
CA VAL A 138 22.08 7.23 4.75
C VAL A 138 22.31 8.41 5.71
N PHE A 139 22.66 8.15 6.98
CA PHE A 139 23.10 9.21 7.88
C PHE A 139 24.41 9.86 7.41
N GLY A 140 25.40 9.07 6.99
CA GLY A 140 26.65 9.60 6.42
C GLY A 140 26.43 10.53 5.23
N GLU A 141 25.48 10.18 4.35
CA GLU A 141 25.04 11.04 3.24
C GLU A 141 24.49 12.38 3.75
N LEU A 142 23.56 12.35 4.72
CA LEU A 142 22.96 13.54 5.31
C LEU A 142 24.02 14.50 5.89
N VAL A 143 25.04 13.95 6.56
CA VAL A 143 26.14 14.77 7.10
C VAL A 143 27.01 15.35 5.99
N THR A 144 27.32 14.55 4.97
CA THR A 144 28.08 15.00 3.80
C THR A 144 27.36 16.13 3.07
N ASP A 145 26.03 16.07 2.96
CA ASP A 145 25.18 17.13 2.42
C ASP A 145 25.28 18.42 3.24
N GLY A 146 25.18 18.31 4.57
CA GLY A 146 25.37 19.44 5.48
C GLY A 146 26.74 20.11 5.31
N VAL A 147 27.81 19.32 5.17
CA VAL A 147 29.17 19.83 4.91
C VAL A 147 29.25 20.54 3.55
N SER A 148 28.57 20.03 2.51
CA SER A 148 28.50 20.70 1.19
C SER A 148 27.88 22.09 1.29
N LEU A 149 26.79 22.25 2.05
CA LEU A 149 26.14 23.54 2.25
C LEU A 149 27.08 24.55 2.90
N LEU A 150 27.79 24.14 3.96
CA LEU A 150 28.77 24.98 4.65
C LEU A 150 29.92 25.37 3.73
N ARG A 151 30.50 24.42 2.99
CA ARG A 151 31.57 24.70 2.03
C ARG A 151 31.15 25.67 0.94
N THR A 152 29.91 25.56 0.48
CA THR A 152 29.34 26.48 -0.52
C THR A 152 29.25 27.90 0.04
N ALA A 153 28.79 28.04 1.30
CA ALA A 153 28.75 29.32 2.00
C ALA A 153 30.15 29.92 2.20
N GLU A 154 31.10 29.12 2.69
CA GLU A 154 32.50 29.54 2.88
C GLU A 154 33.14 29.96 1.55
N ALA A 155 32.93 29.19 0.47
CA ALA A 155 33.42 29.54 -0.85
C ALA A 155 32.87 30.89 -1.31
N GLY A 156 31.59 31.18 -1.05
CA GLY A 156 31.00 32.47 -1.36
C GLY A 156 31.57 33.63 -0.56
N VAL A 157 31.82 33.42 0.74
CA VAL A 157 32.48 34.41 1.60
C VAL A 157 33.91 34.69 1.10
N TYR A 158 34.67 33.66 0.77
CA TYR A 158 36.04 33.82 0.27
C TYR A 158 36.06 34.49 -1.11
N ALA A 159 35.15 34.16 -2.02
CA ALA A 159 35.02 34.84 -3.31
C ALA A 159 34.68 36.33 -3.15
N ALA A 160 33.82 36.67 -2.18
CA ALA A 160 33.52 38.07 -1.85
C ALA A 160 34.74 38.80 -1.28
N TYR A 161 35.55 38.15 -0.43
CA TYR A 161 36.80 38.70 0.08
C TYR A 161 37.84 38.95 -1.02
N ASP A 162 38.05 38.00 -1.92
CA ASP A 162 38.97 38.15 -3.03
C ASP A 162 38.56 39.31 -3.93
N THR A 163 37.27 39.42 -4.22
CA THR A 163 36.70 40.52 -5.01
C THR A 163 36.89 41.87 -4.31
N ALA A 164 36.57 41.95 -3.02
CA ALA A 164 36.77 43.15 -2.20
C ALA A 164 38.24 43.60 -2.18
N GLN A 165 39.18 42.65 -2.12
CA GLN A 165 40.61 42.93 -2.17
C GLN A 165 41.06 43.43 -3.55
N ILE A 166 40.56 42.84 -4.64
CA ILE A 166 40.84 43.28 -6.02
C ILE A 166 40.41 44.74 -6.23
N TYR A 167 39.23 45.10 -5.75
CA TYR A 167 38.66 46.45 -5.93
C TYR A 167 39.03 47.44 -4.81
N GLN A 168 39.85 47.05 -3.83
CA GLN A 168 40.33 47.89 -2.73
C GLN A 168 39.20 48.62 -1.99
N THR A 169 38.13 47.90 -1.64
CA THR A 169 37.01 48.47 -0.89
C THR A 169 37.41 48.86 0.54
N GLU A 170 36.78 49.91 1.10
CA GLU A 170 36.98 50.35 2.49
C GLU A 170 36.17 49.51 3.50
N ILE A 171 35.35 48.57 3.03
CA ILE A 171 34.54 47.72 3.90
C ILE A 171 35.44 46.71 4.63
N SER A 172 35.25 46.60 5.95
CA SER A 172 36.02 45.64 6.76
C SER A 172 35.70 44.19 6.38
N ARG A 173 36.70 43.31 6.54
CA ARG A 173 36.56 41.87 6.27
C ARG A 173 35.42 41.24 7.08
N ASP A 174 35.27 41.66 8.33
CA ASP A 174 34.25 41.15 9.24
C ASP A 174 32.85 41.52 8.75
N GLN A 175 32.64 42.77 8.30
CA GLN A 175 31.36 43.21 7.74
C GLN A 175 30.97 42.47 6.47
N ILE A 176 31.93 42.16 5.58
CA ILE A 176 31.66 41.37 4.38
C ILE A 176 31.31 39.93 4.77
N GLY A 177 32.04 39.37 5.74
CA GLY A 177 31.79 38.02 6.28
C GLY A 177 30.39 37.89 6.85
N ASP A 178 30.00 38.82 7.74
CA ASP A 178 28.69 38.81 8.40
C ASP A 178 27.53 38.89 7.40
N VAL A 179 27.63 39.76 6.40
CA VAL A 179 26.57 39.95 5.41
C VAL A 179 26.44 38.75 4.49
N ILE A 180 27.56 38.28 3.92
CA ILE A 180 27.54 37.15 2.98
C ILE A 180 27.18 35.85 3.70
N SER A 181 27.83 35.56 4.84
CA SER A 181 27.49 34.37 5.65
C SER A 181 26.04 34.38 6.09
N GLY A 182 25.51 35.54 6.51
CA GLY A 182 24.12 35.70 6.89
C GLY A 182 23.14 35.36 5.74
N LEU A 183 23.46 35.76 4.51
CA LEU A 183 22.65 35.47 3.33
C LEU A 183 22.64 33.96 3.00
N TYR A 184 23.81 33.33 2.99
CA TYR A 184 23.92 31.89 2.74
C TYR A 184 23.29 31.04 3.83
N ILE A 185 23.48 31.41 5.10
CA ILE A 185 22.85 30.74 6.25
C ILE A 185 21.33 30.86 6.13
N TYR A 186 20.80 32.06 5.86
CA TYR A 186 19.36 32.25 5.71
C TYR A 186 18.76 31.31 4.67
N GLU A 187 19.39 31.21 3.49
CA GLU A 187 18.91 30.33 2.42
C GLU A 187 19.03 28.85 2.79
N ALA A 188 20.14 28.43 3.42
CA ALA A 188 20.32 27.07 3.91
C ALA A 188 19.28 26.67 4.99
N PHE A 189 18.82 27.62 5.82
CA PHE A 189 17.74 27.39 6.77
C PHE A 189 16.35 27.38 6.12
N ASP A 190 16.09 28.21 5.10
CA ASP A 190 14.81 28.23 4.36
C ASP A 190 14.71 27.15 3.27
N ARG A 191 15.73 26.30 3.10
CA ARG A 191 15.81 25.24 2.07
C ARG A 191 14.57 24.37 1.88
N THR A 192 13.81 24.13 2.94
CA THR A 192 12.57 23.32 2.86
C THR A 192 11.50 24.00 2.00
N SER A 193 11.52 25.34 1.90
CA SER A 193 10.56 26.15 1.15
C SER A 193 10.70 25.97 -0.36
N VAL A 194 11.86 25.51 -0.84
CA VAL A 194 12.13 25.23 -2.25
C VAL A 194 11.24 24.11 -2.79
N PHE A 195 10.91 23.14 -1.95
CA PHE A 195 10.23 21.92 -2.35
C PHE A 195 8.71 21.97 -2.10
N GLN A 196 7.96 21.68 -3.15
CA GLN A 196 6.55 21.34 -3.06
C GLN A 196 6.40 19.82 -2.89
N LYS A 197 6.10 19.38 -1.66
CA LYS A 197 5.89 17.96 -1.33
C LYS A 197 4.55 17.46 -1.88
N ASN A 198 4.60 16.42 -2.72
CA ASN A 198 3.44 15.74 -3.29
C ASN A 198 3.48 14.26 -2.89
N VAL A 199 2.54 13.85 -2.04
CA VAL A 199 2.45 12.44 -1.61
C VAL A 199 1.51 11.69 -2.54
N TYR A 200 2.04 10.69 -3.24
CA TYR A 200 1.28 9.78 -4.10
C TYR A 200 1.27 8.40 -3.47
N SER A 201 0.08 7.85 -3.22
CA SER A 201 -0.07 6.53 -2.62
C SER A 201 -0.73 5.58 -3.60
N SER A 202 -0.22 4.35 -3.67
CA SER A 202 -0.85 3.23 -4.37
C SER A 202 -2.20 2.85 -3.74
N LEU A 203 -2.46 3.28 -2.50
CA LEU A 203 -3.68 3.08 -1.71
C LEU A 203 -4.70 4.23 -1.89
N GLY A 204 -4.36 5.25 -2.68
CA GLY A 204 -5.18 6.46 -2.84
C GLY A 204 -5.07 7.40 -1.64
N LYS A 205 -6.19 7.99 -1.20
CA LYS A 205 -6.20 8.96 -0.07
C LYS A 205 -6.19 8.30 1.31
N ALA A 206 -6.24 6.97 1.37
CA ALA A 206 -6.35 6.22 2.62
C ALA A 206 -5.00 5.97 3.27
N ASP A 207 -5.00 6.07 4.59
CA ASP A 207 -3.90 5.56 5.43
C ASP A 207 -3.85 4.01 5.38
N LEU A 208 -2.68 3.43 5.68
CA LEU A 208 -2.42 1.99 5.63
C LEU A 208 -3.47 1.20 6.42
N TYR A 209 -3.79 1.66 7.64
CA TYR A 209 -4.78 1.02 8.49
C TYR A 209 -6.19 1.10 7.91
N GLN A 210 -6.55 2.22 7.27
CA GLN A 210 -7.89 2.46 6.74
C GLN A 210 -8.14 1.56 5.54
N TYR A 211 -7.12 1.46 4.69
CA TYR A 211 -7.11 0.58 3.55
C TYR A 211 -7.26 -0.90 3.94
N TYR A 212 -6.40 -1.42 4.81
CA TYR A 212 -6.45 -2.84 5.18
C TYR A 212 -7.68 -3.21 6.02
N PHE A 213 -8.24 -2.26 6.78
CA PHE A 213 -9.53 -2.47 7.45
C PHE A 213 -10.67 -2.67 6.45
N SER A 214 -10.79 -1.77 5.45
CA SER A 214 -11.77 -1.90 4.36
C SER A 214 -11.61 -3.23 3.61
N ALA A 215 -10.37 -3.54 3.21
CA ALA A 215 -10.02 -4.78 2.52
C ALA A 215 -10.42 -6.01 3.35
N ALA A 216 -10.09 -6.06 4.64
CA ALA A 216 -10.43 -7.19 5.51
C ALA A 216 -11.94 -7.45 5.61
N VAL A 217 -12.75 -6.38 5.72
CA VAL A 217 -14.22 -6.51 5.73
C VAL A 217 -14.72 -7.06 4.41
N LEU A 218 -14.22 -6.56 3.28
CA LEU A 218 -14.62 -7.04 1.96
C LEU A 218 -14.24 -8.51 1.73
N LEU A 219 -13.02 -8.90 2.11
CA LEU A 219 -12.58 -10.29 2.06
C LEU A 219 -13.47 -11.19 2.92
N LEU A 220 -13.87 -10.74 4.11
CA LEU A 220 -14.79 -11.48 4.97
C LEU A 220 -16.14 -11.68 4.29
N LEU A 221 -16.73 -10.62 3.72
CA LEU A 221 -17.99 -10.69 2.99
C LEU A 221 -17.89 -11.62 1.76
N LEU A 222 -16.78 -11.56 1.02
CA LEU A 222 -16.50 -12.40 -0.14
C LEU A 222 -16.44 -13.89 0.25
N MET A 223 -15.74 -14.20 1.33
CA MET A 223 -15.54 -15.58 1.80
C MET A 223 -16.78 -16.17 2.45
N MET A 224 -17.69 -15.35 3.00
CA MET A 224 -19.00 -15.83 3.47
C MET A 224 -19.83 -16.51 2.36
N GLY A 225 -19.55 -16.20 1.08
CA GLY A 225 -20.16 -16.84 -0.07
C GLY A 225 -20.06 -18.37 -0.08
N VAL A 226 -18.99 -18.93 0.48
CA VAL A 226 -18.74 -20.38 0.60
C VAL A 226 -19.84 -21.07 1.41
N ASN A 227 -20.44 -20.37 2.37
CA ASN A 227 -21.46 -20.93 3.27
C ASN A 227 -22.84 -21.05 2.61
N TYR A 228 -23.08 -20.39 1.47
CA TYR A 228 -24.39 -20.38 0.80
C TYR A 228 -24.60 -21.53 -0.19
N GLY A 229 -23.65 -22.44 -0.34
CA GLY A 229 -23.77 -23.59 -1.24
C GLY A 229 -25.01 -24.45 -0.98
N TYR A 230 -25.54 -24.49 0.26
CA TYR A 230 -26.74 -25.27 0.58
C TYR A 230 -28.00 -24.80 -0.17
N LEU A 231 -28.06 -23.53 -0.58
CA LEU A 231 -29.19 -22.98 -1.36
C LEU A 231 -29.25 -23.51 -2.80
N TYR A 232 -28.19 -24.18 -3.26
CA TYR A 232 -28.07 -24.76 -4.61
C TYR A 232 -27.88 -26.27 -4.58
N GLN A 233 -28.30 -26.93 -3.49
CA GLN A 233 -28.44 -28.38 -3.48
C GLN A 233 -29.49 -28.78 -4.51
N LYS A 234 -29.14 -29.75 -5.38
CA LYS A 234 -30.06 -30.31 -6.37
C LYS A 234 -31.29 -30.86 -5.65
N GLN A 235 -32.45 -30.27 -5.89
CA GLN A 235 -33.71 -30.82 -5.41
C GLN A 235 -34.22 -31.89 -6.37
N SER A 236 -35.07 -32.79 -5.89
CA SER A 236 -35.76 -33.73 -6.78
C SER A 236 -36.59 -32.95 -7.79
N ARG A 237 -36.54 -33.32 -9.07
CA ARG A 237 -37.26 -32.62 -10.17
C ARG A 237 -38.74 -32.37 -9.89
N ALA A 238 -39.41 -33.31 -9.22
CA ALA A 238 -40.81 -33.16 -8.82
C ALA A 238 -41.06 -31.95 -7.89
N VAL A 239 -40.08 -31.57 -7.08
CA VAL A 239 -40.17 -30.39 -6.21
C VAL A 239 -39.95 -29.11 -7.00
N GLU A 240 -38.96 -29.07 -7.90
CA GLU A 240 -38.72 -27.90 -8.76
C GLU A 240 -39.90 -27.62 -9.71
N GLU A 241 -40.45 -28.65 -10.36
CA GLU A 241 -41.61 -28.52 -11.22
C GLU A 241 -42.85 -28.07 -10.44
N LYS A 242 -43.04 -28.60 -9.22
CA LYS A 242 -44.15 -28.19 -8.34
C LYS A 242 -44.00 -26.73 -7.89
N ILE A 243 -42.79 -26.27 -7.55
CA ILE A 243 -42.50 -24.86 -7.23
C ILE A 243 -42.81 -23.95 -8.43
N ARG A 244 -42.45 -24.40 -9.64
CA ARG A 244 -42.73 -23.67 -10.89
C ARG A 244 -44.23 -23.56 -11.17
N ILE A 245 -44.98 -24.64 -10.95
CA ILE A 245 -46.46 -24.66 -11.06
C ILE A 245 -47.11 -23.69 -10.06
N TYR A 246 -46.57 -23.55 -8.85
CA TYR A 246 -47.03 -22.56 -7.87
C TYR A 246 -46.67 -21.10 -8.21
N GLY A 247 -46.12 -20.83 -9.39
CA GLY A 247 -45.88 -19.47 -9.90
C GLY A 247 -44.56 -18.83 -9.44
N ILE A 248 -43.64 -19.63 -8.87
CA ILE A 248 -42.27 -19.23 -8.57
C ILE A 248 -41.39 -19.63 -9.77
N GLY A 249 -41.26 -18.72 -10.73
CA GLY A 249 -40.31 -18.87 -11.84
C GLY A 249 -38.87 -18.56 -11.42
N GLU A 250 -37.92 -18.77 -12.33
CA GLU A 250 -36.48 -18.60 -12.08
C GLU A 250 -36.12 -17.22 -11.49
N GLY A 251 -36.73 -16.14 -12.00
CA GLY A 251 -36.46 -14.79 -11.52
C GLY A 251 -36.91 -14.54 -10.07
N LYS A 252 -38.07 -15.09 -9.68
CA LYS A 252 -38.55 -14.97 -8.29
C LYS A 252 -37.71 -15.82 -7.34
N ASN A 253 -37.27 -17.00 -7.80
CA ASN A 253 -36.38 -17.86 -7.03
C ASN A 253 -35.01 -17.21 -6.81
N ALA A 254 -34.41 -16.63 -7.87
CA ALA A 254 -33.17 -15.88 -7.77
C ALA A 254 -33.29 -14.69 -6.80
N LEU A 255 -34.40 -13.94 -6.86
CA LEU A 255 -34.64 -12.81 -5.96
C LEU A 255 -34.74 -13.24 -4.49
N ILE A 256 -35.41 -14.36 -4.21
CA ILE A 256 -35.49 -14.93 -2.85
C ILE A 256 -34.10 -15.30 -2.34
N LYS A 257 -33.29 -15.99 -3.16
CA LYS A 257 -31.93 -16.41 -2.78
C LYS A 257 -31.02 -15.21 -2.54
N VAL A 258 -31.04 -14.22 -3.43
CA VAL A 258 -30.28 -12.97 -3.26
C VAL A 258 -30.68 -12.29 -1.95
N PHE A 259 -31.98 -12.10 -1.70
CA PHE A 259 -32.45 -11.50 -0.45
C PHE A 259 -32.00 -12.26 0.81
N LEU A 260 -32.06 -13.59 0.78
CA LEU A 260 -31.63 -14.45 1.89
C LEU A 260 -30.12 -14.39 2.16
N MET A 261 -29.31 -14.08 1.15
CA MET A 261 -27.87 -13.87 1.31
C MET A 261 -27.53 -12.43 1.72
N THR A 262 -28.27 -11.43 1.23
CA THR A 262 -28.04 -10.02 1.53
C THR A 262 -28.15 -9.73 3.02
N VAL A 263 -29.21 -10.25 3.68
CA VAL A 263 -29.47 -9.92 5.09
C VAL A 263 -28.33 -10.36 6.02
N PRO A 264 -27.85 -11.63 5.99
CA PRO A 264 -26.73 -12.01 6.85
C PRO A 264 -25.41 -11.31 6.49
N LEU A 265 -25.13 -11.07 5.21
CA LEU A 265 -23.95 -10.29 4.79
C LEU A 265 -23.98 -8.88 5.36
N TRP A 266 -25.13 -8.21 5.28
CA TRP A 266 -25.33 -6.87 5.81
C TRP A 266 -25.18 -6.83 7.34
N LEU A 267 -25.76 -7.80 8.05
CA LEU A 267 -25.64 -7.89 9.51
C LEU A 267 -24.19 -8.09 9.96
N VAL A 268 -23.43 -8.94 9.26
CA VAL A 268 -22.00 -9.13 9.54
C VAL A 268 -21.20 -7.87 9.25
N GLY A 269 -21.44 -7.21 8.11
CA GLY A 269 -20.78 -5.95 7.76
C GLY A 269 -21.01 -4.87 8.82
N ILE A 270 -22.25 -4.71 9.29
CA ILE A 270 -22.58 -3.77 10.38
C ILE A 270 -21.91 -4.17 11.70
N LEU A 271 -21.90 -5.46 12.03
CA LEU A 271 -21.29 -5.93 13.28
C LEU A 271 -19.80 -5.62 13.32
N VAL A 272 -19.07 -5.87 12.22
CA VAL A 272 -17.64 -5.57 12.12
C VAL A 272 -17.39 -4.07 12.13
N TYR A 273 -18.22 -3.28 11.43
CA TYR A 273 -18.16 -1.83 11.46
C TYR A 273 -18.38 -1.26 12.87
N ALA A 274 -19.42 -1.72 13.57
CA ALA A 274 -19.70 -1.31 14.95
C ALA A 274 -18.57 -1.70 15.91
N ALA A 275 -17.99 -2.90 15.75
CA ALA A 275 -16.81 -3.31 16.50
C ALA A 275 -15.60 -2.40 16.20
N GLY A 276 -15.40 -2.02 14.93
CA GLY A 276 -14.38 -1.05 14.53
C GLY A 276 -14.55 0.31 15.20
N CYS A 277 -15.78 0.86 15.23
CA CYS A 277 -16.08 2.12 15.91
C CYS A 277 -15.81 2.03 17.43
N LEU A 278 -16.16 0.90 18.06
CA LEU A 278 -15.94 0.67 19.50
C LEU A 278 -14.45 0.59 19.84
N VAL A 279 -13.67 -0.11 19.01
CA VAL A 279 -12.21 -0.24 19.21
C VAL A 279 -11.52 1.11 18.99
N SER A 280 -11.89 1.83 17.93
CA SER A 280 -11.40 3.17 17.64
C SER A 280 -11.66 4.13 18.81
N GLY A 281 -12.89 4.12 19.36
CA GLY A 281 -13.25 4.97 20.49
C GLY A 281 -12.53 4.62 21.79
N LYS A 282 -12.29 3.33 22.07
CA LYS A 282 -11.61 2.88 23.31
C LYS A 282 -10.09 3.11 23.29
N LEU A 283 -9.46 2.97 22.13
CA LEU A 283 -8.01 3.10 22.00
C LEU A 283 -7.56 4.55 21.69
N HIS A 284 -8.48 5.51 21.66
CA HIS A 284 -8.23 6.90 21.23
C HIS A 284 -7.57 7.01 19.84
N LEU A 285 -7.69 5.95 19.03
CA LEU A 285 -7.30 5.97 17.63
C LEU A 285 -8.43 6.73 16.94
N SER A 286 -8.17 7.94 16.44
CA SER A 286 -9.12 8.76 15.66
C SER A 286 -9.36 8.17 14.25
N PHE A 287 -9.57 6.87 14.18
CA PHE A 287 -9.52 6.04 12.98
C PHE A 287 -10.88 5.91 12.28
N LEU A 288 -11.95 5.60 13.02
CA LEU A 288 -13.28 5.31 12.46
C LEU A 288 -14.39 5.93 13.31
N TRP A 289 -15.22 6.77 12.70
CA TRP A 289 -16.36 7.43 13.35
C TRP A 289 -17.68 6.84 12.88
N PHE A 290 -18.68 6.82 13.75
CA PHE A 290 -20.00 6.31 13.39
C PHE A 290 -20.72 7.29 12.45
N ASP A 291 -20.82 6.91 11.18
CA ASP A 291 -21.67 7.54 10.18
C ASP A 291 -22.92 6.70 9.88
N ARG A 292 -24.06 7.39 9.76
CA ARG A 292 -25.37 6.81 9.42
C ARG A 292 -25.44 6.34 7.97
N GLU A 293 -24.70 6.98 7.05
CA GLU A 293 -24.70 6.63 5.62
C GLU A 293 -24.08 5.25 5.34
N VAL A 294 -23.24 4.75 6.25
CA VAL A 294 -22.61 3.43 6.16
C VAL A 294 -23.62 2.29 6.23
N LEU A 295 -24.73 2.46 6.95
CA LEU A 295 -25.76 1.42 7.10
C LEU A 295 -26.44 1.08 5.75
N PRO A 296 -27.07 2.04 5.03
CA PRO A 296 -27.66 1.77 3.72
C PRO A 296 -26.60 1.49 2.65
N GLY A 297 -25.41 2.10 2.72
CA GLY A 297 -24.32 1.82 1.77
C GLY A 297 -23.82 0.37 1.86
N THR A 298 -23.64 -0.14 3.08
CA THR A 298 -23.27 -1.55 3.31
C THR A 298 -24.38 -2.50 2.86
N LEU A 299 -25.66 -2.09 2.94
CA LEU A 299 -26.78 -2.89 2.44
C LEU A 299 -26.72 -3.06 0.91
N LEU A 300 -26.45 -1.97 0.20
CA LEU A 300 -26.27 -2.00 -1.25
C LEU A 300 -25.10 -2.90 -1.65
N LEU A 301 -23.96 -2.74 -0.98
CA LEU A 301 -22.78 -3.57 -1.21
C LEU A 301 -23.08 -5.07 -0.96
N ALA A 302 -23.74 -5.39 0.16
CA ALA A 302 -24.14 -6.76 0.48
C ALA A 302 -25.08 -7.35 -0.58
N ALA A 303 -25.99 -6.55 -1.14
CA ALA A 303 -26.88 -6.98 -2.21
C ALA A 303 -26.15 -7.28 -3.52
N VAL A 304 -25.15 -6.47 -3.88
CA VAL A 304 -24.31 -6.67 -5.07
C VAL A 304 -23.47 -7.95 -4.93
N ILE A 305 -22.83 -8.14 -3.77
CA ILE A 305 -22.05 -9.36 -3.48
C ILE A 305 -22.97 -10.60 -3.49
N ALA A 306 -24.17 -10.51 -2.94
CA ALA A 306 -25.17 -11.59 -3.02
C ALA A 306 -25.59 -11.92 -4.46
N ALA A 307 -25.78 -10.91 -5.31
CA ALA A 307 -26.08 -11.11 -6.73
C ALA A 307 -24.91 -11.79 -7.48
N TYR A 308 -23.67 -11.44 -7.14
CA TYR A 308 -22.47 -12.11 -7.63
C TYR A 308 -22.42 -13.59 -7.21
N PHE A 309 -22.67 -13.91 -5.93
CA PHE A 309 -22.77 -15.30 -5.47
C PHE A 309 -23.85 -16.06 -6.22
N GLN A 310 -25.03 -15.45 -6.37
CA GLN A 310 -26.14 -16.02 -7.14
C GLN A 310 -25.73 -16.34 -8.57
N LEU A 311 -25.01 -15.45 -9.25
CA LEU A 311 -24.50 -15.68 -10.61
C LEU A 311 -23.58 -16.91 -10.66
N ILE A 312 -22.55 -16.96 -9.81
CA ILE A 312 -21.56 -18.05 -9.83
C ILE A 312 -22.19 -19.40 -9.50
N TYR A 313 -23.02 -19.46 -8.46
CA TYR A 313 -23.69 -20.72 -8.08
C TYR A 313 -24.67 -21.18 -9.16
N THR A 314 -25.35 -20.26 -9.86
CA THR A 314 -26.26 -20.60 -10.95
C THR A 314 -25.51 -21.13 -12.17
N ILE A 315 -24.39 -20.50 -12.55
CA ILE A 315 -23.52 -20.99 -13.64
C ILE A 315 -22.97 -22.38 -13.30
N SER A 316 -22.59 -22.58 -12.05
CA SER A 316 -22.01 -23.83 -11.57
C SER A 316 -23.03 -24.94 -11.40
N GLY A 317 -24.33 -24.67 -11.29
CA GLY A 317 -25.44 -25.65 -11.31
C GLY A 317 -25.52 -26.70 -10.19
N GLU A 318 -24.45 -26.91 -9.40
CA GLU A 318 -24.43 -27.83 -8.27
C GLU A 318 -23.72 -27.21 -7.07
N SER A 319 -24.23 -27.47 -5.87
CA SER A 319 -23.74 -26.96 -4.58
C SER A 319 -22.21 -27.06 -4.41
N THR A 320 -21.66 -28.27 -4.50
CA THR A 320 -20.22 -28.52 -4.27
C THR A 320 -19.34 -27.91 -5.35
N ARG A 321 -19.72 -28.05 -6.62
CA ARG A 321 -19.02 -27.44 -7.76
C ARG A 321 -19.04 -25.92 -7.66
N GLY A 322 -20.19 -25.33 -7.31
CA GLY A 322 -20.34 -23.89 -7.14
C GLY A 322 -19.49 -23.32 -6.02
N THR A 323 -19.36 -24.03 -4.90
CA THR A 323 -18.46 -23.60 -3.82
C THR A 323 -16.99 -23.61 -4.27
N ILE A 324 -16.55 -24.63 -5.02
CA ILE A 324 -15.17 -24.71 -5.54
C ILE A 324 -14.91 -23.60 -6.56
N VAL A 325 -15.83 -23.39 -7.51
CA VAL A 325 -15.70 -22.33 -8.52
C VAL A 325 -15.70 -20.96 -7.86
N LEU A 326 -16.58 -20.72 -6.90
CA LEU A 326 -16.62 -19.47 -6.14
C LEU A 326 -15.29 -19.22 -5.42
N LEU A 327 -14.72 -20.22 -4.75
CA LEU A 327 -13.43 -20.09 -4.08
C LEU A 327 -12.31 -19.76 -5.08
N ALA A 328 -12.25 -20.45 -6.22
CA ALA A 328 -11.24 -20.21 -7.25
C ALA A 328 -11.34 -18.80 -7.85
N VAL A 329 -12.55 -18.35 -8.20
CA VAL A 329 -12.79 -17.00 -8.73
C VAL A 329 -12.46 -15.95 -7.68
N ASN A 330 -12.86 -16.17 -6.42
CA ASN A 330 -12.55 -15.27 -5.32
C ASN A 330 -11.04 -15.13 -5.09
N VAL A 331 -10.29 -16.24 -5.05
CA VAL A 331 -8.83 -16.20 -4.87
C VAL A 331 -8.15 -15.46 -6.03
N PHE A 332 -8.55 -15.76 -7.27
CA PHE A 332 -8.02 -15.06 -8.45
C PHE A 332 -8.31 -13.55 -8.39
N GLN A 333 -9.53 -13.21 -8.03
CA GLN A 333 -9.96 -11.83 -7.89
C GLN A 333 -9.18 -11.09 -6.81
N ILE A 334 -8.97 -11.69 -5.64
CA ILE A 334 -8.20 -11.08 -4.53
C ILE A 334 -6.76 -10.74 -4.96
N MET A 335 -6.13 -11.63 -5.73
CA MET A 335 -4.77 -11.44 -6.20
C MET A 335 -4.67 -10.38 -7.30
N ALA A 336 -5.65 -10.32 -8.21
CA ALA A 336 -5.63 -9.41 -9.35
C ALA A 336 -6.24 -8.03 -9.06
N SER A 337 -7.13 -7.90 -8.07
CA SER A 337 -7.90 -6.67 -7.84
C SER A 337 -7.11 -5.56 -7.16
N GLY A 338 -5.87 -5.80 -6.73
CA GLY A 338 -5.11 -4.74 -6.10
C GLY A 338 -5.58 -4.38 -4.68
N VAL A 339 -6.37 -5.23 -4.00
CA VAL A 339 -7.02 -4.95 -2.70
C VAL A 339 -6.20 -5.44 -1.50
N VAL A 340 -5.42 -6.50 -1.69
CA VAL A 340 -4.48 -7.00 -0.66
C VAL A 340 -3.07 -6.56 -0.98
N ILE A 341 -2.68 -6.65 -2.25
CA ILE A 341 -1.40 -6.17 -2.77
C ILE A 341 -1.75 -5.01 -3.69
N PRO A 342 -1.30 -3.78 -3.43
CA PRO A 342 -1.60 -2.64 -4.27
C PRO A 342 -1.29 -2.88 -5.75
N THR A 343 -2.12 -2.33 -6.65
CA THR A 343 -2.00 -2.56 -8.11
C THR A 343 -0.63 -2.21 -8.68
N ALA A 344 0.09 -1.30 -8.02
CA ALA A 344 1.41 -0.84 -8.42
C ALA A 344 2.50 -1.92 -8.29
N TYR A 345 2.29 -2.93 -7.43
CA TYR A 345 3.20 -4.07 -7.26
C TYR A 345 2.82 -5.29 -8.09
N LEU A 346 1.70 -5.22 -8.80
CA LEU A 346 1.22 -6.31 -9.66
C LEU A 346 1.85 -6.21 -11.05
N PRO A 347 2.11 -7.35 -11.72
CA PRO A 347 2.54 -7.32 -13.12
C PRO A 347 1.51 -6.59 -13.99
N GLU A 348 1.96 -5.84 -15.00
CA GLU A 348 1.09 -4.96 -15.81
C GLU A 348 -0.17 -5.65 -16.35
N LEU A 349 -0.05 -6.91 -16.79
CA LEU A 349 -1.16 -7.71 -17.29
C LEU A 349 -2.27 -7.84 -16.23
N PHE A 350 -1.89 -8.13 -14.99
CA PHE A 350 -2.82 -8.31 -13.89
C PHE A 350 -3.32 -6.97 -13.33
N GLY A 351 -2.50 -5.92 -13.32
CA GLY A 351 -2.95 -4.57 -13.01
C GLY A 351 -4.07 -4.10 -13.95
N LYS A 352 -3.89 -4.30 -15.27
CA LYS A 352 -4.88 -3.91 -16.30
C LYS A 352 -6.16 -4.74 -16.20
N ILE A 353 -6.06 -6.07 -16.13
CA ILE A 353 -7.23 -6.96 -15.99
C ILE A 353 -7.92 -6.74 -14.63
N GLY A 354 -7.13 -6.46 -13.60
CA GLY A 354 -7.53 -6.14 -12.24
C GLY A 354 -8.64 -5.13 -12.16
N THR A 355 -8.51 -4.04 -12.92
CA THR A 355 -9.47 -2.93 -12.96
C THR A 355 -10.90 -3.34 -13.31
N PHE A 356 -11.09 -4.44 -14.03
CA PHE A 356 -12.40 -4.92 -14.45
C PHE A 356 -13.06 -5.88 -13.44
N PHE A 357 -12.35 -6.30 -12.38
CA PHE A 357 -12.92 -7.24 -11.42
C PHE A 357 -13.95 -6.57 -10.51
N PRO A 358 -15.04 -7.26 -10.15
CA PRO A 358 -16.03 -6.70 -9.23
C PRO A 358 -15.46 -6.18 -7.90
N LEU A 359 -14.43 -6.83 -7.37
CA LEU A 359 -13.76 -6.50 -6.11
C LEU A 359 -13.03 -5.15 -6.13
N THR A 360 -12.50 -4.68 -7.27
CA THR A 360 -11.91 -3.33 -7.35
C THR A 360 -12.96 -2.26 -7.12
N PHE A 361 -14.14 -2.39 -7.74
CA PHE A 361 -15.26 -1.47 -7.55
C PHE A 361 -15.86 -1.55 -6.14
N TRP A 362 -15.88 -2.74 -5.54
CA TRP A 362 -16.35 -2.93 -4.17
C TRP A 362 -15.41 -2.28 -3.16
N ASP A 363 -14.10 -2.40 -3.37
CA ASP A 363 -13.08 -1.76 -2.56
C ASP A 363 -13.11 -0.24 -2.69
N SER A 364 -13.12 0.30 -3.91
CA SER A 364 -13.21 1.75 -4.12
C SER A 364 -14.45 2.35 -3.46
N TYR A 365 -15.59 1.65 -3.54
CA TYR A 365 -16.83 2.08 -2.93
C TYR A 365 -16.78 2.02 -1.40
N TYR A 366 -16.36 0.88 -0.83
CA TYR A 366 -16.44 0.65 0.61
C TYR A 366 -15.44 1.52 1.37
N LEU A 367 -14.23 1.70 0.83
CA LEU A 367 -13.22 2.60 1.38
C LEU A 367 -13.70 4.06 1.40
N LYS A 368 -14.33 4.53 0.32
CA LYS A 368 -14.94 5.88 0.27
C LYS A 368 -16.13 6.01 1.21
N LEU A 369 -16.96 4.98 1.30
CA LEU A 369 -18.11 4.95 2.20
C LEU A 369 -17.69 5.07 3.67
N LEU A 370 -16.57 4.44 4.06
CA LEU A 370 -16.10 4.47 5.44
C LEU A 370 -15.36 5.77 5.82
N PHE A 371 -14.59 6.37 4.90
CA PHE A 371 -13.61 7.41 5.26
C PHE A 371 -13.71 8.74 4.50
N PHE A 372 -14.26 8.76 3.28
CA PHE A 372 -14.14 9.94 2.39
C PHE A 372 -15.46 10.53 1.89
N GLY A 373 -16.59 9.88 2.20
CA GLY A 373 -17.91 10.23 1.69
C GLY A 373 -18.15 9.71 0.26
N ILE A 374 -19.38 9.32 -0.04
CA ILE A 374 -19.72 8.71 -1.33
C ILE A 374 -20.11 9.77 -2.37
N LYS A 375 -19.52 9.67 -3.57
CA LYS A 375 -20.02 10.36 -4.77
C LYS A 375 -21.15 9.55 -5.43
N GLY A 376 -22.19 10.22 -5.90
CA GLY A 376 -23.34 9.58 -6.56
C GLY A 376 -23.02 8.74 -7.82
N GLN A 377 -21.81 8.87 -8.39
CA GLN A 377 -21.37 8.04 -9.52
C GLN A 377 -21.06 6.59 -9.10
N GLU A 378 -20.42 6.39 -7.94
CA GLU A 378 -20.01 5.06 -7.44
C GLU A 378 -21.24 4.22 -7.06
N THR A 379 -22.24 4.84 -6.43
CA THR A 379 -23.52 4.18 -6.11
C THR A 379 -24.25 3.73 -7.37
N ARG A 380 -24.25 4.54 -8.44
CA ARG A 380 -24.85 4.17 -9.73
C ARG A 380 -24.13 2.98 -10.36
N GLN A 381 -22.81 2.92 -10.28
CA GLN A 381 -22.03 1.78 -10.78
C GLN A 381 -22.39 0.47 -10.06
N LEU A 382 -22.51 0.49 -8.72
CA LEU A 382 -22.94 -0.69 -7.96
C LEU A 382 -24.36 -1.13 -8.29
N ILE A 383 -25.30 -0.19 -8.45
CA ILE A 383 -26.67 -0.51 -8.85
C ILE A 383 -26.70 -1.16 -10.24
N LEU A 384 -25.89 -0.66 -11.18
CA LEU A 384 -25.74 -1.25 -12.50
C LEU A 384 -25.15 -2.66 -12.42
N MET A 385 -24.10 -2.87 -11.62
CA MET A 385 -23.50 -4.20 -11.39
C MET A 385 -24.52 -5.19 -10.80
N PHE A 386 -25.30 -4.77 -9.81
CA PHE A 386 -26.39 -5.59 -9.26
C PHE A 386 -27.36 -6.04 -10.35
N ALA A 387 -27.82 -5.09 -11.18
CA ALA A 387 -28.75 -5.37 -12.27
C ALA A 387 -28.14 -6.35 -13.29
N VAL A 388 -26.86 -6.18 -13.65
CA VAL A 388 -26.14 -7.05 -14.58
C VAL A 388 -25.98 -8.46 -14.03
N PHE A 389 -25.46 -8.63 -12.81
CA PHE A 389 -25.30 -9.97 -12.22
C PHE A 389 -26.64 -10.67 -12.04
N PHE A 390 -27.67 -9.95 -11.59
CA PHE A 390 -28.99 -10.49 -11.45
C PHE A 390 -29.58 -10.93 -12.79
N ALA A 391 -29.57 -10.07 -13.80
CA ALA A 391 -30.07 -10.38 -15.13
C ALA A 391 -29.32 -11.56 -15.78
N ALA A 392 -27.98 -11.55 -15.72
CA ALA A 392 -27.15 -12.64 -16.22
C ALA A 392 -27.48 -13.97 -15.54
N SER A 393 -27.68 -13.97 -14.21
CA SER A 393 -28.04 -15.18 -13.47
C SER A 393 -29.40 -15.74 -13.90
N VAL A 394 -30.39 -14.87 -14.12
CA VAL A 394 -31.75 -15.26 -14.54
C VAL A 394 -31.77 -15.76 -15.98
N LEU A 395 -31.03 -15.10 -16.88
CA LEU A 395 -30.89 -15.53 -18.28
C LEU A 395 -30.19 -16.89 -18.36
N TRP A 396 -29.11 -17.08 -17.59
CA TRP A 396 -28.41 -18.36 -17.53
C TRP A 396 -29.29 -19.48 -16.95
N ALA A 397 -30.03 -19.21 -15.88
CA ALA A 397 -30.97 -20.19 -15.31
C ALA A 397 -32.04 -20.62 -16.32
N LYS A 398 -32.57 -19.68 -17.11
CA LYS A 398 -33.52 -19.97 -18.19
C LYS A 398 -32.88 -20.79 -19.31
N ALA A 399 -31.67 -20.44 -19.74
CA ALA A 399 -30.94 -21.16 -20.79
C ALA A 399 -30.58 -22.58 -20.36
N ALA A 400 -30.01 -22.76 -19.16
CA ALA A 400 -29.66 -24.07 -18.62
C ALA A 400 -30.88 -24.99 -18.46
N GLY A 401 -32.05 -24.43 -18.12
CA GLY A 401 -33.32 -25.15 -18.10
C GLY A 401 -33.77 -25.65 -19.49
N ASN A 402 -33.33 -25.01 -20.57
CA ASN A 402 -33.58 -25.45 -21.95
C ASN A 402 -32.52 -26.45 -22.44
N PHE A 403 -31.23 -26.26 -22.14
CA PHE A 403 -30.17 -27.22 -22.48
C PHE A 403 -30.33 -28.57 -21.78
N GLY A 404 -30.76 -28.58 -20.52
CA GLY A 404 -31.05 -29.81 -19.78
C GLY A 404 -32.28 -30.60 -20.29
N LYS A 405 -33.03 -30.04 -21.25
CA LYS A 405 -34.05 -30.77 -22.02
C LYS A 405 -33.46 -31.44 -23.27
N VAL A 406 -32.38 -30.91 -23.85
CA VAL A 406 -31.74 -31.42 -25.08
C VAL A 406 -30.78 -32.58 -24.79
N GLU A 407 -29.92 -32.49 -23.74
CA GLU A 407 -29.10 -33.62 -23.25
C GLU A 407 -29.95 -34.82 -22.75
N ARG A 408 -31.26 -34.60 -22.57
CA ARG A 408 -32.22 -35.56 -22.02
C ARG A 408 -32.68 -36.60 -23.05
N GLU A 409 -32.52 -36.34 -24.35
CA GLU A 409 -32.81 -37.33 -25.39
C GLU A 409 -31.67 -38.35 -25.57
N GLU A 410 -30.42 -37.98 -25.25
CA GLU A 410 -29.26 -38.86 -25.43
C GLU A 410 -29.01 -39.81 -24.24
N HIS A 411 -29.30 -39.39 -23.00
CA HIS A 411 -28.93 -40.14 -21.79
C HIS A 411 -29.87 -41.31 -21.40
N LYS A 412 -30.87 -41.67 -22.21
CA LYS A 412 -31.74 -42.85 -21.98
C LYS A 412 -31.05 -44.21 -22.22
N LYS A 413 -29.78 -44.24 -22.62
CA LYS A 413 -28.99 -45.47 -22.81
C LYS A 413 -27.79 -45.50 -21.84
N GLY A 414 -27.92 -46.19 -20.72
CA GLY A 414 -26.77 -46.42 -19.83
C GLY A 414 -27.14 -47.21 -18.58
N GLY A 415 -26.77 -48.50 -18.57
CA GLY A 415 -27.19 -49.50 -17.59
C GLY A 415 -26.50 -49.43 -16.23
N SER A 416 -27.10 -50.19 -15.31
CA SER A 416 -26.73 -50.43 -13.91
C SER A 416 -25.42 -51.21 -13.76
N LEU A 417 -24.61 -50.87 -12.75
CA LEU A 417 -23.43 -51.62 -12.33
C LEU A 417 -23.49 -51.94 -10.84
N THR A 418 -23.52 -53.23 -10.53
CA THR A 418 -23.36 -53.85 -9.21
C THR A 418 -21.89 -53.91 -8.82
N VAL A 419 -21.54 -53.64 -7.56
CA VAL A 419 -20.18 -53.88 -7.04
C VAL A 419 -20.28 -54.58 -5.69
N GLY A 420 -19.60 -55.74 -5.59
CA GLY A 420 -19.47 -56.54 -4.39
C GLY A 420 -18.04 -56.56 -3.82
N GLY A 421 -17.95 -56.99 -2.55
CA GLY A 421 -16.82 -57.68 -1.91
C GLY A 421 -15.56 -56.86 -1.55
N PHE A 422 -15.36 -56.57 -0.26
CA PHE A 422 -14.19 -55.87 0.29
C PHE A 422 -13.21 -56.81 1.01
N GLY A 423 -11.90 -56.73 0.70
CA GLY A 423 -10.81 -57.43 1.39
C GLY A 423 -9.55 -56.56 1.48
N LYS A 424 -8.68 -56.76 2.49
CA LYS A 424 -7.67 -55.79 3.01
C LYS A 424 -6.62 -55.19 2.04
N SER A 425 -6.40 -55.72 0.82
CA SER A 425 -5.64 -55.01 -0.25
C SER A 425 -6.45 -53.90 -0.94
N ALA A 426 -7.73 -53.80 -0.59
CA ALA A 426 -8.66 -52.82 -1.08
C ALA A 426 -8.34 -51.42 -0.58
N LEU A 427 -7.66 -51.19 0.55
CA LEU A 427 -7.42 -49.81 1.02
C LEU A 427 -6.52 -49.02 0.05
N PHE A 428 -5.44 -49.61 -0.45
CA PHE A 428 -4.56 -48.96 -1.43
C PHE A 428 -5.22 -48.85 -2.81
N LYS A 429 -5.91 -49.90 -3.26
CA LYS A 429 -6.68 -49.86 -4.51
C LYS A 429 -7.87 -48.89 -4.43
N TRP A 430 -8.52 -48.78 -3.28
CA TRP A 430 -9.63 -47.86 -3.01
C TRP A 430 -9.15 -46.43 -2.88
N TYR A 431 -8.01 -46.20 -2.22
CA TYR A 431 -7.36 -44.90 -2.18
C TYR A 431 -6.93 -44.47 -3.59
N PHE A 432 -6.34 -45.36 -4.39
CA PHE A 432 -5.96 -45.08 -5.77
C PHE A 432 -7.18 -44.88 -6.68
N LEU A 433 -8.27 -45.61 -6.47
CA LEU A 433 -9.55 -45.43 -7.15
C LEU A 433 -10.23 -44.12 -6.74
N GLN A 434 -10.17 -43.75 -5.46
CA GLN A 434 -10.64 -42.45 -4.97
C GLN A 434 -9.79 -41.32 -5.53
N LEU A 435 -8.47 -41.45 -5.56
CA LEU A 435 -7.55 -40.48 -6.15
C LEU A 435 -7.80 -40.34 -7.65
N LYS A 436 -7.98 -41.46 -8.37
CA LYS A 436 -8.33 -41.47 -9.79
C LYS A 436 -9.72 -40.90 -10.06
N ALA A 437 -10.69 -41.16 -9.18
CA ALA A 437 -12.04 -40.58 -9.24
C ALA A 437 -12.03 -39.08 -8.85
N TRP A 438 -11.15 -38.68 -7.95
CA TRP A 438 -10.95 -37.30 -7.53
C TRP A 438 -10.27 -36.52 -8.65
N LEU A 439 -9.18 -37.01 -9.24
CA LEU A 439 -8.52 -36.44 -10.43
C LEU A 439 -9.43 -36.43 -11.68
N LYS A 440 -10.32 -37.42 -11.86
CA LYS A 440 -11.31 -37.41 -12.96
C LYS A 440 -12.42 -36.38 -12.77
N ARG A 441 -12.68 -35.89 -11.55
CA ARG A 441 -13.58 -34.75 -11.36
C ARG A 441 -12.82 -33.50 -11.75
N GLY A 442 -13.13 -32.91 -12.91
CA GLY A 442 -12.47 -31.68 -13.40
C GLY A 442 -12.41 -30.52 -12.40
N THR A 443 -13.23 -30.54 -11.35
CA THR A 443 -13.21 -29.58 -10.23
C THR A 443 -11.98 -29.69 -9.31
N SER A 444 -11.35 -30.86 -9.17
CA SER A 444 -10.15 -31.03 -8.32
C SER A 444 -8.88 -30.53 -9.02
N LEU A 445 -8.78 -30.76 -10.34
CA LEU A 445 -7.73 -30.22 -11.20
C LEU A 445 -7.73 -28.69 -11.21
N LEU A 446 -8.92 -28.07 -11.21
CA LEU A 446 -9.08 -26.62 -11.06
C LEU A 446 -8.49 -26.10 -9.74
N LEU A 447 -8.67 -26.82 -8.64
CA LEU A 447 -8.17 -26.39 -7.34
C LEU A 447 -6.64 -26.53 -7.25
N LEU A 448 -6.08 -27.62 -7.78
CA LEU A 448 -4.62 -27.77 -7.92
C LEU A 448 -4.02 -26.70 -8.83
N ALA A 449 -4.63 -26.44 -9.98
CA ALA A 449 -4.21 -25.36 -10.87
C ALA A 449 -4.25 -24.00 -10.18
N SER A 450 -5.29 -23.74 -9.36
CA SER A 450 -5.37 -22.50 -8.58
C SER A 450 -4.26 -22.38 -7.54
N MET A 451 -3.87 -23.47 -6.87
CA MET A 451 -2.75 -23.45 -5.91
C MET A 451 -1.40 -23.20 -6.61
N PHE A 452 -1.14 -23.88 -7.72
CA PHE A 452 0.07 -23.61 -8.51
C PHE A 452 0.10 -22.17 -9.02
N PHE A 453 -1.05 -21.66 -9.45
CA PHE A 453 -1.18 -20.28 -9.88
C PHE A 453 -0.89 -19.29 -8.74
N VAL A 454 -1.38 -19.53 -7.52
CA VAL A 454 -1.08 -18.67 -6.35
C VAL A 454 0.42 -18.63 -6.06
N VAL A 455 1.09 -19.78 -6.04
CA VAL A 455 2.54 -19.84 -5.77
C VAL A 455 3.34 -19.17 -6.88
N TRP A 456 3.00 -19.44 -8.14
CA TRP A 456 3.64 -18.80 -9.29
C TRP A 456 3.42 -17.29 -9.29
N PHE A 457 2.19 -16.84 -9.01
CA PHE A 457 1.82 -15.42 -8.96
C PHE A 457 2.55 -14.70 -7.82
N ALA A 458 2.66 -15.32 -6.65
CA ALA A 458 3.40 -14.77 -5.52
C ALA A 458 4.87 -14.50 -5.86
N GLY A 459 5.49 -15.34 -6.70
CA GLY A 459 6.86 -15.14 -7.20
C GLY A 459 7.00 -14.05 -8.26
N GLN A 460 5.91 -13.47 -8.76
CA GLN A 460 5.92 -12.36 -9.73
C GLN A 460 5.64 -11.00 -9.09
N ILE A 461 5.40 -10.95 -7.78
CA ILE A 461 5.15 -9.70 -7.07
C ILE A 461 6.49 -8.99 -6.83
N SER A 462 6.63 -7.78 -7.36
CA SER A 462 7.76 -6.92 -7.07
C SER A 462 7.44 -6.08 -5.84
N MET A 463 7.82 -6.55 -4.66
CA MET A 463 7.72 -5.73 -3.45
C MET A 463 8.81 -4.65 -3.46
N PRO A 464 8.53 -3.43 -2.95
CA PRO A 464 9.54 -2.40 -2.78
C PRO A 464 10.62 -2.94 -1.84
N GLN A 465 11.88 -2.89 -2.29
CA GLN A 465 13.01 -3.33 -1.49
C GLN A 465 13.35 -2.24 -0.48
N SER A 466 13.58 -2.62 0.79
CA SER A 466 14.04 -1.71 1.85
C SER A 466 15.31 -0.96 1.45
N ASP A 467 16.13 -1.60 0.63
CA ASP A 467 17.46 -1.14 0.25
C ASP A 467 17.46 -0.24 -1.00
N ASN A 468 16.27 0.12 -1.49
CA ASN A 468 16.15 0.96 -2.68
C ASN A 468 16.68 2.38 -2.40
N VAL A 469 17.69 2.79 -3.14
CA VAL A 469 18.29 4.14 -3.10
C VAL A 469 18.17 4.85 -4.44
N THR A 470 17.29 4.35 -5.32
CA THR A 470 17.10 4.93 -6.65
C THR A 470 16.14 6.11 -6.58
N VAL A 471 16.56 7.25 -7.12
CA VAL A 471 15.80 8.50 -7.13
C VAL A 471 15.55 8.91 -8.57
N GLY A 472 14.30 9.13 -8.94
CA GLY A 472 13.97 9.56 -10.30
C GLY A 472 13.95 11.09 -10.44
N ILE A 473 14.48 11.63 -11.53
CA ILE A 473 14.42 13.06 -11.83
C ILE A 473 13.90 13.29 -13.25
N VAL A 474 12.95 14.21 -13.42
CA VAL A 474 12.46 14.59 -14.75
C VAL A 474 13.43 15.58 -15.40
N GLU A 475 13.81 15.30 -16.66
CA GLU A 475 14.65 16.21 -17.43
C GLU A 475 13.98 17.57 -17.64
N THR A 476 14.79 18.63 -17.65
CA THR A 476 14.36 20.01 -17.87
C THR A 476 15.12 20.61 -19.03
N ASP A 477 14.45 21.46 -19.82
CA ASP A 477 15.07 22.19 -20.93
C ASP A 477 15.81 23.45 -20.46
N GLY A 478 15.59 23.87 -19.21
CA GLY A 478 16.19 25.07 -18.61
C GLY A 478 17.69 24.93 -18.36
N ALA A 479 18.44 26.03 -18.53
CA ALA A 479 19.89 26.02 -18.42
C ALA A 479 20.36 25.75 -16.99
N HIS A 480 19.78 26.47 -16.01
CA HIS A 480 20.12 26.28 -14.60
C HIS A 480 19.66 24.92 -14.10
N GLY A 481 18.49 24.46 -14.51
CA GLY A 481 18.02 23.12 -14.17
C GLY A 481 18.95 22.01 -14.67
N LYS A 482 19.51 22.13 -15.89
CA LYS A 482 20.50 21.17 -16.42
C LYS A 482 21.81 21.18 -15.66
N GLU A 483 22.27 22.35 -15.24
CA GLU A 483 23.49 22.49 -14.44
C GLU A 483 23.35 21.77 -13.08
N VAL A 484 22.22 21.97 -12.39
CA VAL A 484 21.90 21.26 -11.14
C VAL A 484 21.88 19.74 -11.33
N LEU A 485 21.29 19.26 -12.43
CA LEU A 485 21.28 17.82 -12.75
C LEU A 485 22.66 17.25 -13.04
N GLN A 486 23.53 18.04 -13.69
CA GLN A 486 24.91 17.66 -13.94
C GLN A 486 25.69 17.52 -12.63
N HIS A 487 25.55 18.50 -11.73
CA HIS A 487 26.12 18.42 -10.37
C HIS A 487 25.62 17.18 -9.63
N LEU A 488 24.30 16.91 -9.65
CA LEU A 488 23.73 15.73 -8.99
C LEU A 488 24.27 14.40 -9.53
N THR A 489 24.49 14.30 -10.84
CA THR A 489 24.96 13.05 -11.46
C THR A 489 26.47 12.85 -11.28
N GLN A 490 27.24 13.92 -11.13
CA GLN A 490 28.69 13.88 -10.92
C GLN A 490 29.07 13.69 -9.45
N ARG A 491 28.16 13.99 -8.54
CA ARG A 491 28.38 13.88 -7.09
C ARG A 491 28.46 12.41 -6.68
N GLU A 492 29.44 12.09 -5.84
CA GLU A 492 29.49 10.80 -5.17
C GLU A 492 28.42 10.79 -4.09
N SER A 493 27.35 10.03 -4.32
CA SER A 493 26.19 9.93 -3.43
C SER A 493 25.78 8.48 -3.24
N LEU A 494 25.23 8.16 -2.07
CA LEU A 494 24.54 6.90 -1.82
C LEU A 494 23.35 6.70 -2.78
N PHE A 495 22.70 7.78 -3.22
CA PHE A 495 21.51 7.72 -4.07
C PHE A 495 21.87 7.59 -5.55
N SER A 496 21.19 6.68 -6.25
CA SER A 496 21.33 6.52 -7.69
C SER A 496 20.27 7.35 -8.41
N PHE A 497 20.68 8.45 -9.04
CA PHE A 497 19.79 9.33 -9.78
C PHE A 497 19.53 8.80 -11.20
N VAL A 498 18.25 8.66 -11.57
CA VAL A 498 17.81 8.16 -12.89
C VAL A 498 16.93 9.20 -13.57
N MET A 499 17.21 9.48 -14.83
CA MET A 499 16.49 10.49 -15.61
C MET A 499 15.20 9.92 -16.24
N TYR A 500 14.15 10.74 -16.23
CA TYR A 500 12.84 10.42 -16.82
C TYR A 500 12.42 11.52 -17.80
N ASP A 501 11.86 11.10 -18.94
CA ASP A 501 11.38 12.02 -19.98
C ASP A 501 10.05 12.69 -19.63
N SER A 502 9.28 12.10 -18.71
CA SER A 502 7.93 12.59 -18.35
C SER A 502 7.62 12.44 -16.87
N LYS A 503 6.81 13.38 -16.37
CA LYS A 503 6.30 13.36 -15.00
C LYS A 503 5.44 12.12 -14.73
N GLU A 504 4.66 11.69 -15.72
CA GLU A 504 3.75 10.55 -15.60
C GLU A 504 4.52 9.25 -15.39
N ALA A 505 5.58 9.02 -16.16
CA ALA A 505 6.45 7.84 -16.00
C ALA A 505 7.15 7.83 -14.64
N LEU A 506 7.68 8.98 -14.21
CA LEU A 506 8.27 9.12 -12.88
C LEU A 506 7.25 8.78 -11.78
N GLN A 507 6.03 9.34 -11.88
CA GLN A 507 4.98 9.12 -10.89
C GLN A 507 4.56 7.64 -10.81
N GLU A 508 4.46 6.94 -11.95
CA GLU A 508 4.11 5.52 -11.98
C GLU A 508 5.17 4.65 -11.28
N ASP A 509 6.45 4.90 -11.54
CA ASP A 509 7.55 4.13 -10.95
C ASP A 509 7.78 4.44 -9.45
N VAL A 510 7.52 5.68 -9.00
CA VAL A 510 7.48 6.03 -7.57
C VAL A 510 6.32 5.29 -6.88
N ILE A 511 5.13 5.28 -7.46
CA ILE A 511 3.96 4.58 -6.88
C ILE A 511 4.17 3.05 -6.86
N ALA A 512 4.84 2.50 -7.88
CA ALA A 512 5.23 1.09 -7.97
C ALA A 512 6.34 0.71 -6.98
N GLY A 513 6.94 1.67 -6.27
CA GLY A 513 8.04 1.42 -5.33
C GLY A 513 9.34 0.97 -6.01
N LYS A 514 9.47 1.20 -7.33
CA LYS A 514 10.74 1.03 -8.04
C LYS A 514 11.73 2.15 -7.73
N LEU A 515 11.21 3.32 -7.38
CA LEU A 515 11.98 4.47 -6.92
C LEU A 515 11.65 4.76 -5.46
N GLU A 516 12.64 5.21 -4.71
CA GLU A 516 12.45 5.67 -3.33
C GLU A 516 11.65 6.99 -3.32
N CYS A 517 12.01 7.92 -4.20
CA CYS A 517 11.32 9.20 -4.41
C CYS A 517 11.59 9.77 -5.81
N GLY A 518 10.94 10.89 -6.13
CA GLY A 518 11.13 11.58 -7.40
C GLY A 518 11.20 13.10 -7.28
N PHE A 519 11.86 13.75 -8.23
CA PHE A 519 11.98 15.21 -8.33
C PHE A 519 11.63 15.71 -9.73
N TYR A 520 10.99 16.87 -9.83
CA TYR A 520 10.89 17.60 -11.09
C TYR A 520 10.85 19.11 -10.86
N PHE A 521 11.41 19.86 -11.81
CA PHE A 521 11.41 21.32 -11.77
C PHE A 521 10.05 21.89 -12.17
N SER A 522 9.64 22.99 -11.56
CA SER A 522 8.44 23.72 -11.98
C SER A 522 8.66 24.44 -13.32
N ASN A 523 7.59 24.66 -14.09
CA ASN A 523 7.69 25.38 -15.38
C ASN A 523 8.28 26.80 -15.27
N ASN A 524 8.24 27.39 -14.08
CA ASN A 524 8.77 28.72 -13.80
C ASN A 524 10.10 28.67 -13.05
N PHE A 525 10.77 27.51 -12.98
CA PHE A 525 12.01 27.33 -12.23
C PHE A 525 13.08 28.34 -12.65
N GLU A 526 13.39 28.46 -13.95
CA GLU A 526 14.40 29.40 -14.46
C GLU A 526 14.12 30.85 -14.04
N LYS A 527 12.87 31.31 -14.22
CA LYS A 527 12.47 32.68 -13.80
C LYS A 527 12.59 32.86 -12.29
N LYS A 528 12.25 31.83 -11.52
CA LYS A 528 12.35 31.85 -10.05
C LYS A 528 13.80 31.86 -9.58
N PHE A 529 14.67 31.16 -10.29
CA PHE A 529 16.11 31.11 -10.07
C PHE A 529 16.74 32.49 -10.34
N GLU A 530 16.40 33.12 -11.47
CA GLU A 530 16.84 34.48 -11.82
C GLU A 530 16.39 35.58 -10.85
N HIS A 531 15.19 35.45 -10.25
CA HIS A 531 14.61 36.45 -9.36
C HIS A 531 14.79 36.12 -7.86
N GLU A 532 15.68 35.18 -7.53
CA GLU A 532 16.00 34.78 -6.15
C GLU A 532 14.75 34.36 -5.33
N LYS A 533 13.83 33.63 -5.98
CA LYS A 533 12.56 33.17 -5.39
C LYS A 533 12.35 31.69 -5.63
N LEU A 534 13.18 30.87 -5.01
CA LEU A 534 13.15 29.41 -5.18
C LEU A 534 11.97 28.71 -4.49
N LYS A 535 11.13 29.42 -3.76
CA LYS A 535 9.97 28.84 -3.07
C LYS A 535 9.05 28.06 -4.02
N ASN A 536 8.76 26.81 -3.68
CA ASN A 536 7.97 25.86 -4.48
C ASN A 536 8.44 25.81 -5.95
N SER A 537 9.75 25.82 -6.18
CA SER A 537 10.34 25.79 -7.52
C SER A 537 10.66 24.37 -7.97
N VAL A 538 10.80 23.43 -7.04
CA VAL A 538 11.01 21.99 -7.27
C VAL A 538 9.86 21.21 -6.62
N SER A 539 9.35 20.19 -7.29
CA SER A 539 8.37 19.27 -6.71
C SER A 539 9.06 18.00 -6.23
N TYR A 540 8.76 17.59 -5.00
CA TYR A 540 9.25 16.35 -4.39
C TYR A 540 8.10 15.34 -4.33
N LEU A 541 8.26 14.19 -4.99
CA LEU A 541 7.29 13.10 -5.03
C LEU A 541 7.75 12.00 -4.07
N CYS A 542 6.85 11.62 -3.17
CA CYS A 542 7.09 10.51 -2.25
C CYS A 542 5.81 9.68 -2.08
N THR A 543 5.95 8.46 -1.59
CA THR A 543 4.84 7.62 -1.17
C THR A 543 4.79 7.54 0.36
N PRO A 544 3.69 7.06 0.98
CA PRO A 544 3.67 6.77 2.41
C PRO A 544 4.69 5.71 2.85
N LEU A 545 5.28 4.98 1.90
CA LEU A 545 6.31 3.97 2.13
C LEU A 545 7.72 4.50 1.83
N THR A 546 7.83 5.74 1.32
CA THR A 546 9.12 6.41 1.16
C THR A 546 9.66 6.73 2.54
N THR A 547 10.87 6.28 2.79
CA THR A 547 11.53 6.34 4.09
C THR A 547 12.79 7.19 4.08
N LYS A 548 13.57 7.10 3.00
CA LYS A 548 14.87 7.76 2.83
C LYS A 548 14.78 9.04 1.99
N GLY A 549 13.59 9.34 1.47
CA GLY A 549 13.39 10.45 0.53
C GLY A 549 13.63 11.84 1.12
N GLU A 550 13.53 12.02 2.44
CA GLU A 550 13.91 13.28 3.08
C GLU A 550 15.42 13.54 2.97
N VAL A 551 16.27 12.50 3.07
CA VAL A 551 17.72 12.64 2.85
C VAL A 551 18.03 12.89 1.39
N ALA A 552 17.41 12.14 0.47
CA ALA A 552 17.57 12.40 -0.96
C ALA A 552 17.19 13.84 -1.35
N ARG A 553 16.24 14.45 -0.63
CA ARG A 553 15.87 15.86 -0.80
C ARG A 553 16.96 16.80 -0.29
N GLU A 554 17.62 16.50 0.82
CA GLU A 554 18.79 17.25 1.30
C GLU A 554 19.94 17.15 0.28
N THR A 555 20.19 15.97 -0.28
CA THR A 555 21.17 15.74 -1.35
C THR A 555 20.86 16.54 -2.61
N PHE A 556 19.58 16.56 -3.01
CA PHE A 556 19.11 17.38 -4.12
C PHE A 556 19.35 18.87 -3.86
N TYR A 557 19.00 19.33 -2.65
CA TYR A 557 19.15 20.73 -2.29
C TYR A 557 20.62 21.15 -2.22
N ALA A 558 21.52 20.31 -1.69
CA ALA A 558 22.94 20.60 -1.64
C ALA A 558 23.52 20.87 -3.04
N ALA A 559 23.17 20.04 -4.03
CA ALA A 559 23.59 20.28 -5.42
C ALA A 559 22.93 21.53 -6.03
N LEU A 560 21.65 21.79 -5.73
CA LEU A 560 20.98 23.02 -6.15
C LEU A 560 21.66 24.25 -5.56
N PHE A 561 22.08 24.18 -4.30
CA PHE A 561 22.70 25.27 -3.56
C PHE A 561 24.10 25.58 -4.06
N GLU A 562 24.88 24.59 -4.51
CA GLU A 562 26.18 24.81 -5.17
C GLU A 562 26.04 25.70 -6.42
N VAL A 563 25.00 25.46 -7.24
CA VAL A 563 24.74 26.26 -8.45
C VAL A 563 24.13 27.61 -8.09
N TYR A 564 23.15 27.63 -7.19
CA TYR A 564 22.46 28.87 -6.80
C TYR A 564 23.36 29.81 -6.00
N GLY A 565 24.23 29.27 -5.15
CA GLY A 565 25.21 30.03 -4.38
C GLY A 565 26.09 30.91 -5.26
N ALA A 566 26.59 30.37 -6.36
CA ALA A 566 27.38 31.13 -7.32
C ALA A 566 26.62 32.33 -7.94
N GLN A 567 25.29 32.27 -8.02
CA GLN A 567 24.46 33.37 -8.53
C GLN A 567 24.12 34.41 -7.46
N MET A 568 24.10 34.02 -6.17
CA MET A 568 23.82 34.96 -5.07
C MET A 568 24.93 35.99 -4.84
N LEU A 569 26.11 35.79 -5.43
CA LEU A 569 27.28 36.68 -5.41
C LEU A 569 27.31 37.55 -6.65
#